data_AF-Q1QYY8-F1
#
_entry.id   AF-Q1QYY8-F1
#
_cell.length_a   1.000
_cell.length_b   1.000
_cell.length_c   1.000
_cell.angle_alpha   90.00
_cell.angle_beta   90.00
_cell.angle_gamma   90.00
#
_symmetry.space_group_name_H-M   'P 1'
#
loop_
_entity.id
_entity.type
_entity.pdbx_description
1 polymer ?
#
loop_
_entity_poly.entity_id
_entity_poly.type
_entity_poly.pdbx_seq_one_letter_code
_entity_poly.pdbx_strand_id
1 'polypeptide(L)'
;MQEDTSPIERDPQGPADGKIALIIYVLILAGFAVGITPLIGVVMAYVYRGNGPVWLDAHYRYQIRTFWIGVLYFVLASVLSLIAVGFVLYVLLAIWVVVRCVKGFQALNEHRAPANVDSWLW
;
A
#
# COMPACT_ATOMS: atom_id res chain seq x y z
N MET A 1 1.36 -45.31 31.45
CA MET A 1 0.92 -43.94 31.19
C MET A 1 1.84 -43.40 30.10
N GLN A 2 1.46 -43.57 28.83
CA GLN A 2 2.24 -43.03 27.71
C GLN A 2 1.83 -41.57 27.56
N GLU A 3 2.78 -40.66 27.71
CA GLU A 3 2.59 -39.26 27.36
C GLU A 3 2.38 -39.17 25.85
N ASP A 4 1.22 -38.66 25.47
CA ASP A 4 0.88 -38.26 24.11
C ASP A 4 1.84 -37.14 23.68
N THR A 5 2.97 -37.52 23.09
CA THR A 5 3.91 -36.61 22.43
C THR A 5 3.51 -36.42 20.97
N SER A 6 2.22 -36.23 20.68
CA SER A 6 1.82 -35.71 19.38
C SER A 6 2.47 -34.33 19.22
N PRO A 7 3.31 -34.12 18.18
CA PRO A 7 3.82 -32.79 17.88
C PRO A 7 2.60 -31.90 17.62
N ILE A 8 2.45 -30.82 18.39
CA ILE A 8 1.52 -29.75 18.03
C ILE A 8 2.04 -29.19 16.71
N GLU A 9 1.54 -29.73 15.59
CA GLU A 9 1.75 -29.21 14.26
C GLU A 9 1.10 -27.83 14.24
N ARG A 10 1.88 -26.81 14.61
CA ARG A 10 1.48 -25.43 14.44
C ARG A 10 1.43 -25.19 12.94
N ASP A 11 0.22 -25.24 12.39
CA ASP A 11 -0.10 -24.78 11.04
C ASP A 11 0.62 -23.44 10.81
N PRO A 12 1.66 -23.39 9.95
CA PRO A 12 2.60 -22.29 9.98
C PRO A 12 1.94 -20.94 9.76
N GLN A 13 1.04 -20.77 8.80
CA GLN A 13 0.25 -19.54 8.58
C GLN A 13 -0.96 -19.87 7.69
N GLY A 14 -2.16 -19.81 8.28
CA GLY A 14 -3.42 -19.91 7.52
C GLY A 14 -3.67 -18.70 6.60
N PRO A 15 -4.73 -18.70 5.78
CA PRO A 15 -5.00 -17.76 4.66
C PRO A 15 -5.23 -16.27 5.01
N ALA A 16 -4.69 -15.78 6.12
CA ALA A 16 -4.94 -14.47 6.70
C ALA A 16 -4.02 -13.36 6.16
N ASP A 17 -2.83 -13.69 5.67
CA ASP A 17 -1.81 -12.68 5.31
C ASP A 17 -2.17 -11.87 4.06
N GLY A 18 -2.79 -12.51 3.06
CA GLY A 18 -3.26 -11.82 1.86
C GLY A 18 -4.46 -10.90 2.11
N LYS A 19 -5.28 -11.20 3.11
CA LYS A 19 -6.51 -10.44 3.41
C LYS A 19 -6.19 -9.09 4.01
N ILE A 20 -5.20 -9.01 4.90
CA ILE A 20 -4.75 -7.74 5.50
C ILE A 20 -4.23 -6.81 4.40
N ALA A 21 -3.43 -7.34 3.47
CA ALA A 21 -2.88 -6.55 2.38
C ALA A 21 -3.96 -6.10 1.37
N LEU A 22 -4.96 -6.96 1.10
CA LEU A 22 -6.13 -6.60 0.31
C LEU A 22 -6.96 -5.50 0.98
N ILE A 23 -7.14 -5.57 2.30
CA ILE A 23 -7.82 -4.52 3.09
C ILE A 23 -7.10 -3.18 2.94
N ILE A 24 -5.76 -3.18 3.01
CA ILE A 24 -4.95 -1.94 2.82
C ILE A 24 -5.19 -1.35 1.42
N TYR A 25 -5.24 -2.16 0.37
CA TYR A 25 -5.55 -1.67 -0.98
C TYR A 25 -6.93 -1.06 -1.09
N VAL A 26 -7.94 -1.70 -0.49
CA VAL A 26 -9.32 -1.17 -0.47
C VAL A 26 -9.39 0.14 0.31
N LEU A 27 -8.69 0.27 1.44
CA LEU A 27 -8.63 1.53 2.20
C LEU A 27 -7.96 2.65 1.39
N ILE A 28 -6.88 2.36 0.66
CA ILE A 28 -6.22 3.36 -0.18
C ILE A 28 -7.16 3.82 -1.31
N LEU A 29 -7.88 2.89 -1.94
CA LEU A 29 -8.84 3.21 -3.00
C LEU A 29 -10.07 3.98 -2.46
N ALA A 30 -10.56 3.62 -1.29
CA ALA A 30 -11.62 4.34 -0.58
C ALA A 30 -11.16 5.73 -0.10
N GLY A 31 -9.85 5.96 0.00
CA GLY A 31 -9.26 7.26 0.27
C GLY A 31 -9.55 8.31 -0.79
N PHE A 32 -9.80 7.88 -2.03
CA PHE A 32 -10.24 8.77 -3.11
C PHE A 32 -11.67 9.29 -2.90
N ALA A 33 -12.46 8.65 -2.03
CA ALA A 33 -13.83 9.06 -1.69
C ALA A 33 -13.94 9.84 -0.36
N VAL A 34 -12.99 9.66 0.59
CA VAL A 34 -13.10 10.17 1.97
C VAL A 34 -11.90 11.03 2.40
N GLY A 35 -10.80 11.06 1.64
CA GLY A 35 -9.61 11.90 1.87
C GLY A 35 -8.69 11.44 3.02
N ILE A 36 -9.25 10.90 4.11
CA ILE A 36 -8.50 10.50 5.32
C ILE A 36 -8.09 9.03 5.31
N THR A 37 -8.77 8.18 4.54
CA THR A 37 -8.51 6.73 4.45
C THR A 37 -7.07 6.33 4.07
N PRO A 38 -6.31 7.07 3.22
CA PRO A 38 -4.91 6.75 2.93
C PRO A 38 -4.00 6.92 4.16
N LEU A 39 -4.41 7.74 5.13
CA LEU A 39 -3.66 7.98 6.37
C LEU A 39 -3.60 6.73 7.24
N ILE A 40 -4.71 5.98 7.34
CA ILE A 40 -4.75 4.71 8.07
C ILE A 40 -3.83 3.69 7.38
N GLY A 41 -3.86 3.64 6.05
CA GLY A 41 -2.99 2.76 5.26
C GLY A 41 -1.50 3.03 5.48
N VAL A 42 -1.06 4.30 5.48
CA VAL A 42 0.35 4.63 5.72
C VAL A 42 0.78 4.37 7.16
N VAL A 43 -0.09 4.60 8.15
CA VAL A 43 0.20 4.28 9.55
C VAL A 43 0.42 2.78 9.72
N MET A 44 -0.47 1.94 9.17
CA MET A 44 -0.26 0.48 9.19
C MET A 44 1.05 0.09 8.48
N ALA A 45 1.35 0.69 7.33
CA ALA A 45 2.60 0.42 6.63
C ALA A 45 3.83 0.75 7.49
N TYR A 46 3.83 1.84 8.27
CA TYR A 46 4.91 2.15 9.21
C TYR A 46 5.01 1.16 10.38
N VAL A 47 3.87 0.74 10.95
CA VAL A 47 3.83 -0.18 12.08
C VAL A 47 4.34 -1.57 11.70
N TYR A 48 3.96 -2.07 10.53
CA TYR A 48 4.34 -3.42 10.08
C TYR A 48 5.67 -3.48 9.33
N ARG A 49 6.25 -2.32 8.98
CA ARG A 49 7.59 -2.24 8.41
C ARG A 49 8.62 -2.85 9.38
N GLY A 50 9.48 -3.73 8.89
CA GLY A 50 10.49 -4.45 9.68
C GLY A 50 9.98 -5.65 10.48
N ASN A 51 8.67 -5.92 10.50
CA ASN A 51 8.05 -7.03 11.25
C ASN A 51 7.72 -8.24 10.36
N GLY A 52 8.38 -8.40 9.20
CA GLY A 52 8.09 -9.47 8.25
C GLY A 52 9.23 -9.76 7.26
N PRO A 53 8.99 -10.63 6.25
CA PRO A 53 9.97 -10.98 5.24
C PRO A 53 10.44 -9.74 4.45
N VAL A 54 11.69 -9.75 3.99
CA VAL A 54 12.31 -8.62 3.26
C VAL A 54 11.50 -8.16 2.05
N TRP A 55 10.83 -9.09 1.35
CA TRP A 55 9.98 -8.76 0.20
C TRP A 55 8.69 -8.02 0.58
N LEU A 56 8.19 -8.21 1.79
CA LEU A 56 7.03 -7.50 2.34
C LEU A 56 7.42 -6.12 2.85
N ASP A 57 8.63 -5.97 3.43
CA ASP A 57 9.18 -4.67 3.81
C ASP A 57 9.30 -3.71 2.61
N ALA A 58 9.63 -4.24 1.44
CA ALA A 58 9.63 -3.48 0.19
C ALA A 58 8.24 -2.95 -0.18
N HIS A 59 7.16 -3.68 0.11
CA HIS A 59 5.79 -3.21 -0.12
C HIS A 59 5.42 -2.07 0.82
N TYR A 60 5.74 -2.19 2.11
CA TYR A 60 5.46 -1.12 3.07
C TYR A 60 6.21 0.16 2.71
N ARG A 61 7.49 0.06 2.33
CA ARG A 61 8.25 1.21 1.79
C ARG A 61 7.61 1.81 0.55
N TYR A 62 7.17 0.98 -0.40
CA TYR A 62 6.51 1.42 -1.63
C TYR A 62 5.21 2.19 -1.34
N GLN A 63 4.40 1.69 -0.42
CA GLN A 63 3.15 2.33 0.03
C GLN A 63 3.43 3.67 0.72
N ILE A 64 4.40 3.71 1.64
CA ILE A 64 4.81 4.93 2.33
C ILE A 64 5.26 6.02 1.34
N ARG A 65 6.11 5.68 0.36
CA ARG A 65 6.55 6.66 -0.66
C ARG A 65 5.39 7.13 -1.52
N THR A 66 4.52 6.21 -1.94
CA THR A 66 3.36 6.54 -2.80
C THR A 66 2.41 7.50 -2.08
N PHE A 67 2.21 7.33 -0.77
CA PHE A 67 1.44 8.26 0.06
C PHE A 67 2.05 9.67 0.06
N TRP A 68 3.34 9.82 0.38
CA TRP A 68 3.98 11.13 0.44
C TRP A 68 4.06 11.84 -0.92
N ILE A 69 4.32 11.10 -1.99
CA ILE A 69 4.28 11.65 -3.36
C ILE A 69 2.85 12.08 -3.72
N GLY A 70 1.84 11.28 -3.35
CA GLY A 70 0.44 11.62 -3.53
C GLY A 70 0.04 12.90 -2.81
N VAL A 71 0.44 13.05 -1.53
CA VAL A 71 0.22 14.28 -0.74
C VAL A 71 0.88 15.49 -1.41
N LEU A 72 2.12 15.35 -1.88
CA LEU A 72 2.83 16.42 -2.57
C LEU A 72 2.09 16.87 -3.84
N TYR A 73 1.68 15.93 -4.69
CA TYR A 73 0.93 16.25 -5.91
C TYR A 73 -0.47 16.81 -5.60
N PHE A 74 -1.12 16.34 -4.55
CA PHE A 74 -2.41 16.87 -4.12
C PHE A 74 -2.29 18.33 -3.71
N VAL A 75 -1.32 18.67 -2.85
CA VAL A 75 -1.04 20.06 -2.44
C VAL A 75 -0.71 20.93 -3.65
N LEU A 76 0.12 20.43 -4.58
CA LEU A 76 0.46 21.14 -5.81
C LEU A 76 -0.79 21.40 -6.68
N ALA A 77 -1.62 20.38 -6.89
CA ALA A 77 -2.88 20.50 -7.62
C ALA A 77 -3.84 21.49 -6.95
N SER A 78 -3.91 21.51 -5.61
CA SER A 78 -4.71 22.48 -4.85
C SER A 78 -4.23 23.91 -5.08
N VAL A 79 -2.92 24.17 -5.01
CA VAL A 79 -2.37 25.52 -5.28
C VAL A 79 -2.66 25.94 -6.73
N LEU A 80 -2.48 25.05 -7.70
CA LEU A 80 -2.74 25.33 -9.12
C LEU A 80 -4.24 25.42 -9.45
N SER A 81 -5.12 24.89 -8.62
CA SER A 81 -6.57 25.03 -8.81
C SER A 81 -7.08 26.46 -8.59
N LEU A 82 -6.32 27.31 -7.90
CA LEU A 82 -6.61 28.74 -7.76
C LEU A 82 -6.67 29.47 -9.12
N ILE A 83 -5.97 28.93 -10.13
CA ILE A 83 -5.98 29.43 -11.52
C ILE A 83 -6.68 28.46 -12.48
N ALA A 84 -7.55 27.57 -11.98
CA ALA A 84 -8.29 26.52 -12.70
C ALA A 84 -7.44 25.43 -13.39
N VAL A 85 -6.11 25.54 -13.42
CA VAL A 85 -5.22 24.52 -14.02
C VAL A 85 -5.16 23.24 -13.17
N GLY A 86 -5.34 23.36 -11.85
CA GLY A 86 -5.27 22.23 -10.91
C GLY A 86 -6.29 21.12 -11.13
N PHE A 87 -7.42 21.39 -11.79
CA PHE A 87 -8.45 20.38 -12.05
C PHE A 87 -7.94 19.22 -12.91
N VAL A 88 -7.12 19.50 -13.92
CA VAL A 88 -6.50 18.46 -14.76
C VAL A 88 -5.49 17.64 -13.95
N LEU A 89 -4.75 18.29 -13.05
CA LEU A 89 -3.76 17.62 -12.19
C LEU A 89 -4.41 16.63 -11.23
N TYR A 90 -5.62 16.89 -10.73
CA TYR A 90 -6.34 15.91 -9.90
C TYR A 90 -6.66 14.62 -10.66
N VAL A 91 -7.04 14.72 -11.94
CA VAL A 91 -7.29 13.54 -12.79
C VAL A 91 -6.00 12.76 -13.03
N LEU A 92 -4.91 13.45 -13.34
CA LEU A 92 -3.59 12.81 -13.50
C LEU A 92 -3.13 12.14 -12.22
N LEU A 93 -3.33 12.79 -11.06
CA LEU A 93 -3.04 12.22 -9.76
C LEU A 93 -3.87 10.96 -9.48
N ALA A 94 -5.15 10.97 -9.83
CA ALA A 94 -6.03 9.80 -9.70
C ALA A 94 -5.49 8.60 -10.48
N ILE A 95 -5.20 8.81 -11.77
CA ILE A 95 -4.67 7.78 -12.65
C ILE A 95 -3.33 7.26 -12.10
N TRP A 96 -2.44 8.15 -11.67
CA TRP A 96 -1.14 7.79 -11.12
C TRP A 96 -1.26 6.92 -9.86
N VAL A 97 -2.13 7.28 -8.91
CA VAL A 97 -2.38 6.48 -7.69
C VAL A 97 -2.92 5.10 -8.05
N VAL A 98 -3.91 5.02 -8.95
CA VAL A 98 -4.51 3.75 -9.37
C VAL A 98 -3.46 2.83 -9.99
N VAL A 99 -2.62 3.33 -10.89
CA VAL A 99 -1.57 2.53 -11.53
C VAL A 99 -0.55 2.00 -10.51
N ARG A 100 -0.12 2.85 -9.56
CA ARG A 100 0.80 2.44 -8.49
C ARG A 100 0.18 1.36 -7.60
N CYS A 101 -1.11 1.49 -7.27
CA CYS A 101 -1.83 0.48 -6.50
C CYS A 101 -1.93 -0.85 -7.26
N VAL A 102 -2.30 -0.84 -8.54
CA VAL A 102 -2.41 -2.05 -9.35
C VAL A 102 -1.05 -2.77 -9.46
N LYS A 103 0.03 -2.04 -9.73
CA LYS A 103 1.39 -2.62 -9.81
C LYS A 103 1.85 -3.23 -8.49
N GLY A 104 1.62 -2.52 -7.39
CA GLY A 104 1.92 -3.05 -6.07
C GLY A 104 1.10 -4.30 -5.75
N PHE A 105 -0.18 -4.33 -6.14
CA PHE A 105 -1.07 -5.47 -5.90
C PHE A 105 -0.68 -6.68 -6.75
N GLN A 106 -0.31 -6.48 -8.01
CA GLN A 106 0.21 -7.55 -8.87
C GLN A 106 1.49 -8.17 -8.27
N ALA A 107 2.44 -7.34 -7.84
CA ALA A 107 3.67 -7.82 -7.21
C ALA A 107 3.40 -8.59 -5.90
N LEU A 108 2.43 -8.11 -5.11
CA LEU A 108 2.00 -8.79 -3.90
C LEU A 108 1.41 -10.17 -4.19
N ASN A 109 0.54 -10.29 -5.20
CA ASN A 109 -0.08 -11.55 -5.59
C ASN A 109 0.95 -12.57 -6.13
N GLU A 110 2.01 -12.07 -6.77
CA GLU A 110 3.16 -12.85 -7.23
C GLU A 110 4.18 -13.17 -6.11
N HIS A 111 3.92 -12.80 -4.85
CA HIS A 111 4.83 -13.00 -3.70
C HIS A 111 6.25 -12.47 -3.91
N ARG A 112 6.38 -11.36 -4.63
CA ARG A 112 7.66 -10.74 -5.00
C ARG A 112 7.69 -9.28 -4.56
N ALA A 113 8.87 -8.72 -4.36
CA ALA A 113 9.00 -7.29 -4.10
C ALA A 113 8.51 -6.45 -5.30
N PRO A 114 7.89 -5.27 -5.06
CA PRO A 114 7.51 -4.36 -6.13
C PRO A 114 8.74 -3.94 -6.93
N ALA A 115 8.63 -3.94 -8.25
CA ALA A 115 9.68 -3.39 -9.10
C ALA A 115 9.82 -1.88 -8.85
N ASN A 116 11.05 -1.36 -8.95
CA ASN A 116 11.35 0.07 -8.86
C ASN A 116 10.82 0.75 -7.59
N VAL A 117 11.15 0.20 -6.42
CA VAL A 117 10.70 0.74 -5.12
C VAL A 117 11.01 2.23 -4.93
N ASP A 118 12.05 2.72 -5.60
CA ASP A 118 12.54 4.08 -5.47
C ASP A 118 12.13 5.03 -6.60
N SER A 119 11.39 4.54 -7.60
CA SER A 119 10.93 5.38 -8.70
C SER A 119 9.69 6.21 -8.32
N TRP A 120 9.61 7.39 -8.92
CA TRP A 120 8.50 8.33 -8.74
C TRP A 120 7.38 8.14 -9.77
N LEU A 121 7.67 7.45 -10.88
CA LEU A 121 6.79 7.37 -12.05
C LEU A 121 6.24 5.96 -12.30
N TRP A 122 7.07 4.91 -12.16
CA TRP A 122 6.66 3.51 -12.35
C TRP A 122 7.51 2.51 -11.57
#